data_AF-A0A4P5XZN5-F1
#
_entry.id   AF-A0A4P5XZN5-F1
#
_cell.length_a   1.000
_cell.length_b   1.000
_cell.length_c   1.000
_cell.angle_alpha   90.00
_cell.angle_beta   90.00
_cell.angle_gamma   90.00
#
_symmetry.space_group_name_H-M   'P 1'
#
loop_
_entity.id
_entity.type
_entity.pdbx_description
1 polymer ?
#
loop_
_entity_poly.entity_id
_entity_poly.type
_entity_poly.pdbx_seq_one_letter_code
_entity_poly.pdbx_strand_id
1 'polypeptide(L)'
;MKTALLTLLMLVSLPLRADDTAWTPTKDASKDATINGRAMETFEAGVKPEWGYAASQQDTFIVVHPKVERQKAPLYVVLHSAGHDVNKCVNCTRDIGNHDIYRSPDDFYALYLDCRRNAERDWWWGGMHGKDQELIRKNSGGAPMPVEKRVIDTVKWVIQKYEIEPNRVYLCGISMGGSGALGIGMRNGDVFAAIKASIPAGSDHISNRMYFLGQAIPDNVTFPDPPVAVDESAQNDVWSKGHEHFVKAMNDRKYASYFYWGPFGHADNHLLIEKSNDLVNSFEWLNVIKNEAYPVFTNATCNSKLPWPDDLNSSDAGQVNAFFRWKNISDSAEKVEMSLYLVSSSDLKTQFKIPKEATADVSLRRLQSFRLKPGEAFHWTFGSAKGEGKADSQGLVTIPALKMRAEPATLTVTQ
;
A
#
# COMPACT_ATOMS: atom_id res chain seq x y z
N MET A 1 71.58 24.39 -13.85
CA MET A 1 70.45 25.23 -13.40
C MET A 1 69.33 25.16 -14.42
N LYS A 2 68.22 24.50 -14.07
CA LYS A 2 66.85 24.75 -14.55
C LYS A 2 65.94 23.71 -13.88
N THR A 3 65.30 24.15 -12.82
CA THR A 3 64.30 23.42 -12.02
C THR A 3 63.03 23.29 -12.87
N ALA A 4 62.64 22.06 -13.21
CA ALA A 4 61.35 21.80 -13.85
C ALA A 4 60.31 21.52 -12.76
N LEU A 5 59.41 22.48 -12.57
CA LEU A 5 58.25 22.38 -11.68
C LEU A 5 57.20 21.50 -12.38
N LEU A 6 56.91 20.32 -11.82
CA LEU A 6 55.84 19.46 -12.32
C LEU A 6 54.51 19.93 -11.72
N THR A 7 53.71 20.64 -12.50
CA THR A 7 52.38 21.10 -12.09
C THR A 7 51.39 19.93 -12.21
N LEU A 8 50.93 19.42 -11.08
CA LEU A 8 49.90 18.39 -10.98
C LEU A 8 48.54 19.02 -11.34
N LEU A 9 48.01 18.75 -12.54
CA LEU A 9 46.62 19.08 -12.88
C LEU A 9 45.69 18.18 -12.06
N MET A 10 45.00 18.74 -11.06
CA MET A 10 43.81 18.11 -10.49
C MET A 10 42.69 18.16 -11.54
N LEU A 11 42.37 17.01 -12.13
CA LEU A 11 41.10 16.79 -12.81
C LEU A 11 39.99 16.84 -11.77
N VAL A 12 39.36 18.01 -11.62
CA VAL A 12 38.07 18.11 -10.93
C VAL A 12 37.06 17.36 -11.79
N SER A 13 36.68 16.16 -11.36
CA SER A 13 35.53 15.45 -11.90
C SER A 13 34.28 16.25 -11.53
N LEU A 14 33.85 17.13 -12.44
CA LEU A 14 32.49 17.63 -12.43
C LEU A 14 31.54 16.42 -12.50
N PRO A 15 30.48 16.35 -11.69
CA PRO A 15 29.46 15.34 -11.91
C PRO A 15 28.90 15.61 -13.30
N LEU A 16 29.10 14.65 -14.20
CA LEU A 16 28.32 14.55 -15.43
C LEU A 16 26.85 14.58 -15.00
N ARG A 17 26.18 15.70 -15.29
CA ARG A 17 24.72 15.77 -15.32
C ARG A 17 24.26 14.61 -16.19
N ALA A 18 23.56 13.66 -15.60
CA ALA A 18 22.83 12.66 -16.36
C ALA A 18 21.90 13.39 -17.35
N ASP A 19 21.89 12.90 -18.58
CA ASP A 19 21.38 13.52 -19.78
C ASP A 19 19.93 14.06 -19.70
N ASP A 20 19.68 15.10 -20.51
CA ASP A 20 18.42 15.82 -20.79
C ASP A 20 17.30 14.95 -21.43
N THR A 21 17.08 13.71 -20.96
CA THR A 21 15.96 12.84 -21.37
C THR A 21 14.92 12.63 -20.26
N ALA A 22 14.97 13.43 -19.20
CA ALA A 22 14.01 13.35 -18.11
C ALA A 22 12.61 13.71 -18.62
N TRP A 23 11.69 12.75 -18.59
CA TRP A 23 10.26 13.04 -18.64
C TRP A 23 9.93 14.17 -17.67
N THR A 24 9.46 15.29 -18.21
CA THR A 24 9.29 16.52 -17.46
C THR A 24 7.82 16.95 -17.60
N PRO A 25 6.98 16.62 -16.60
CA PRO A 25 5.64 17.16 -16.49
C PRO A 25 5.66 18.68 -16.57
N THR A 26 4.76 19.23 -17.38
CA THR A 26 4.60 20.67 -17.56
C THR A 26 3.43 21.15 -16.72
N LYS A 27 3.69 22.11 -15.83
CA LYS A 27 2.62 22.75 -15.04
C LYS A 27 1.74 23.59 -15.95
N ASP A 28 0.43 23.39 -15.87
CA ASP A 28 -0.57 24.24 -16.51
C ASP A 28 -1.08 25.28 -15.50
N ALA A 29 -0.34 26.39 -15.37
CA ALA A 29 -0.64 27.45 -14.40
C ALA A 29 -2.01 28.12 -14.64
N SER A 30 -2.63 27.95 -15.82
CA SER A 30 -3.98 28.45 -16.08
C SER A 30 -5.06 27.68 -15.33
N LYS A 31 -4.73 26.48 -14.81
CA LYS A 31 -5.60 25.60 -14.03
C LYS A 31 -5.27 25.57 -12.54
N ASP A 32 -4.34 26.40 -12.08
CA ASP A 32 -4.05 26.53 -10.66
C ASP A 32 -5.30 27.02 -9.92
N ALA A 33 -5.62 26.37 -8.80
CA ALA A 33 -6.81 26.69 -8.03
C ALA A 33 -6.60 26.39 -6.53
N THR A 34 -7.68 26.55 -5.76
CA THR A 34 -7.74 26.16 -4.36
C THR A 34 -8.86 25.15 -4.16
N ILE A 35 -8.58 24.10 -3.40
CA ILE A 35 -9.54 23.07 -2.99
C ILE A 35 -9.46 22.91 -1.48
N ASN A 36 -10.58 23.06 -0.76
CA ASN A 36 -10.64 22.96 0.72
C ASN A 36 -9.61 23.83 1.46
N GLY A 37 -9.30 25.01 0.93
CA GLY A 37 -8.29 25.92 1.50
C GLY A 37 -6.84 25.50 1.25
N ARG A 38 -6.59 24.58 0.31
CA ARG A 38 -5.26 24.08 -0.07
C ARG A 38 -4.98 24.43 -1.52
N ALA A 39 -3.74 24.85 -1.82
CA ALA A 39 -3.32 25.13 -3.19
C ALA A 39 -3.33 23.86 -4.04
N MET A 40 -3.71 23.99 -5.31
CA MET A 40 -3.83 22.92 -6.28
C MET A 40 -3.10 23.29 -7.57
N GLU A 41 -2.20 22.41 -8.01
CA GLU A 41 -1.44 22.54 -9.24
C GLU A 41 -1.82 21.43 -10.22
N THR A 42 -2.02 21.78 -11.49
CA THR A 42 -2.31 20.81 -12.55
C THR A 42 -1.11 20.63 -13.47
N PHE A 43 -0.82 19.39 -13.84
CA PHE A 43 0.29 19.03 -14.71
C PHE A 43 -0.19 18.22 -15.90
N GLU A 44 0.40 18.50 -17.06
CA GLU A 44 0.29 17.68 -18.27
C GLU A 44 1.63 17.00 -18.51
N ALA A 45 1.61 15.74 -18.94
CA ALA A 45 2.82 15.00 -19.22
C ALA A 45 2.64 14.02 -20.37
N GLY A 46 3.66 13.93 -21.22
CA GLY A 46 3.72 12.92 -22.29
C GLY A 46 4.07 11.53 -21.77
N VAL A 47 4.50 10.65 -22.66
CA VAL A 47 4.95 9.30 -22.30
C VAL A 47 6.47 9.19 -22.20
N LYS A 48 6.94 8.25 -21.36
CA LYS A 48 8.30 7.71 -21.46
C LYS A 48 8.34 6.49 -22.37
N PRO A 49 9.31 6.36 -23.29
CA PRO A 49 9.48 5.16 -24.11
C PRO A 49 9.55 3.86 -23.30
N GLU A 50 10.20 3.89 -22.13
CA GLU A 50 10.43 2.74 -21.24
C GLU A 50 9.14 2.17 -20.63
N TRP A 51 8.05 2.97 -20.63
CA TRP A 51 6.75 2.49 -20.20
C TRP A 51 6.18 1.46 -21.17
N GLY A 52 6.50 1.55 -22.45
CA GLY A 52 6.08 0.59 -23.47
C GLY A 52 4.65 0.80 -23.99
N TYR A 53 4.16 2.04 -23.99
CA TYR A 53 2.90 2.37 -24.66
C TYR A 53 3.03 2.15 -26.17
N ALA A 54 2.01 1.53 -26.79
CA ALA A 54 1.98 1.31 -28.23
C ALA A 54 1.79 2.61 -29.04
N ALA A 55 1.19 3.63 -28.44
CA ALA A 55 1.01 4.95 -29.01
C ALA A 55 1.33 6.01 -27.95
N SER A 56 1.90 7.13 -28.39
CA SER A 56 2.10 8.28 -27.52
C SER A 56 0.75 8.81 -27.01
N GLN A 57 0.73 9.31 -25.78
CA GLN A 57 -0.42 9.93 -25.16
C GLN A 57 0.00 11.11 -24.28
N GLN A 58 -0.98 11.92 -23.90
CA GLN A 58 -0.84 12.98 -22.91
C GLN A 58 -1.71 12.61 -21.72
N ASP A 59 -1.15 12.76 -20.53
CA ASP A 59 -1.79 12.45 -19.26
C ASP A 59 -1.82 13.69 -18.38
N THR A 60 -2.89 13.81 -17.58
CA THR A 60 -3.05 14.89 -16.61
C THR A 60 -2.91 14.31 -15.20
N PHE A 61 -2.30 15.06 -14.29
CA PHE A 61 -2.38 14.78 -12.86
C PHE A 61 -2.45 16.09 -12.07
N ILE A 62 -2.96 16.01 -10.84
CA ILE A 62 -3.15 17.16 -9.95
C ILE A 62 -2.40 16.90 -8.66
N VAL A 63 -1.69 17.93 -8.17
CA VAL A 63 -1.06 17.94 -6.85
C VAL A 63 -1.77 18.97 -5.97
N VAL A 64 -2.26 18.53 -4.81
CA VAL A 64 -2.83 19.40 -3.77
C VAL A 64 -1.83 19.51 -2.62
N HIS A 65 -1.48 20.74 -2.25
CA HIS A 65 -0.49 21.04 -1.23
C HIS A 65 -1.03 20.83 0.18
N PRO A 66 -0.19 20.65 1.21
CA PRO A 66 -0.60 20.81 2.59
C PRO A 66 -1.24 22.18 2.82
N LYS A 67 -2.18 22.26 3.76
CA LYS A 67 -2.83 23.51 4.15
C LYS A 67 -1.85 24.50 4.79
N VAL A 68 -0.86 23.97 5.50
CA VAL A 68 0.29 24.71 6.03
C VAL A 68 1.54 24.08 5.42
N GLU A 69 2.31 24.89 4.71
CA GLU A 69 3.56 24.44 4.07
C GLU A 69 4.52 23.87 5.12
N ARG A 70 5.13 22.73 4.79
CA ARG A 70 6.13 22.08 5.61
C ARG A 70 7.12 21.32 4.73
N GLN A 71 8.38 21.31 5.15
CA GLN A 71 9.38 20.44 4.55
C GLN A 71 9.06 18.98 4.88
N LYS A 72 9.40 18.08 3.94
CA LYS A 72 9.24 16.63 4.13
C LYS A 72 7.82 16.24 4.56
N ALA A 73 6.82 16.88 3.96
CA ALA A 73 5.43 16.48 4.18
C ALA A 73 5.23 15.06 3.59
N PRO A 74 4.34 14.24 4.20
CA PRO A 74 3.92 12.97 3.61
C PRO A 74 3.17 13.15 2.28
N LEU A 75 3.05 12.07 1.51
CA LEU A 75 2.30 12.04 0.25
C LEU A 75 1.16 11.03 0.28
N TYR A 76 -0.04 11.49 -0.09
CA TYR A 76 -1.26 10.70 -0.27
C TYR A 76 -1.58 10.57 -1.76
N VAL A 77 -1.36 9.39 -2.35
CA VAL A 77 -1.59 9.11 -3.76
C VAL A 77 -2.98 8.51 -3.95
N VAL A 78 -3.74 9.04 -4.91
CA VAL A 78 -5.15 8.70 -5.13
C VAL A 78 -5.38 8.18 -6.54
N LEU A 79 -5.97 6.98 -6.64
CA LEU A 79 -6.47 6.42 -7.90
C LEU A 79 -8.00 6.47 -7.93
N HIS A 80 -8.54 7.15 -8.95
CA HIS A 80 -9.99 7.33 -9.09
C HIS A 80 -10.71 6.07 -9.58
N SER A 81 -12.03 6.00 -9.36
CA SER A 81 -12.93 4.96 -9.88
C SER A 81 -13.19 5.11 -11.39
N ALA A 82 -13.67 4.05 -12.05
CA ALA A 82 -13.82 4.00 -13.52
C ALA A 82 -14.73 5.08 -14.12
N GLY A 83 -15.70 5.58 -13.35
CA GLY A 83 -16.62 6.65 -13.76
C GLY A 83 -16.06 8.07 -13.62
N HIS A 84 -14.87 8.20 -13.03
CA HIS A 84 -14.22 9.47 -12.75
C HIS A 84 -13.09 9.77 -13.74
N ASP A 85 -12.69 11.04 -13.71
CA ASP A 85 -11.42 11.58 -14.18
C ASP A 85 -10.77 12.31 -12.99
N VAL A 86 -9.54 12.79 -13.16
CA VAL A 86 -8.82 13.50 -12.09
C VAL A 86 -9.56 14.72 -11.54
N ASN A 87 -10.29 15.48 -12.37
CA ASN A 87 -11.00 16.68 -11.93
C ASN A 87 -12.22 16.31 -11.08
N LYS A 88 -13.01 15.32 -11.51
CA LYS A 88 -14.12 14.81 -10.72
C LYS A 88 -13.64 14.24 -9.40
N CYS A 89 -12.53 13.48 -9.41
CA CYS A 89 -11.94 12.90 -8.22
C CYS A 89 -11.57 13.97 -7.18
N VAL A 90 -10.88 15.05 -7.60
CA VAL A 90 -10.56 16.18 -6.71
C VAL A 90 -11.83 16.89 -6.25
N ASN A 91 -12.81 17.09 -7.12
CA ASN A 91 -14.06 17.78 -6.76
C ASN A 91 -14.90 17.01 -5.73
N CYS A 92 -14.89 15.68 -5.73
CA CYS A 92 -15.55 14.87 -4.69
C CYS A 92 -15.06 15.23 -3.28
N THR A 93 -13.79 15.64 -3.14
CA THR A 93 -13.21 15.98 -1.84
C THR A 93 -13.81 17.23 -1.19
N ARG A 94 -14.66 18.01 -1.88
CA ARG A 94 -15.36 19.17 -1.29
C ARG A 94 -16.32 18.74 -0.20
N ASP A 95 -17.02 17.63 -0.42
CA ASP A 95 -18.12 17.18 0.43
C ASP A 95 -17.69 15.97 1.27
N ILE A 96 -18.12 15.92 2.53
CA ILE A 96 -17.98 14.73 3.36
C ILE A 96 -19.07 13.75 2.94
N GLY A 97 -18.73 12.48 2.80
CA GLY A 97 -19.63 11.44 2.33
C GLY A 97 -19.65 11.26 0.81
N ASN A 98 -18.71 11.85 0.09
CA ASN A 98 -18.58 11.71 -1.37
C ASN A 98 -17.17 11.21 -1.72
N HIS A 99 -17.03 9.89 -1.91
CA HIS A 99 -15.74 9.23 -2.12
C HIS A 99 -14.72 9.62 -1.04
N ASP A 100 -15.06 9.39 0.22
CA ASP A 100 -14.30 9.90 1.37
C ASP A 100 -12.82 9.48 1.34
N ILE A 101 -12.51 8.31 0.79
CA ILE A 101 -11.13 7.81 0.61
C ILE A 101 -10.25 8.71 -0.29
N TYR A 102 -10.83 9.57 -1.14
CA TYR A 102 -10.07 10.56 -1.90
C TYR A 102 -9.55 11.70 -1.03
N ARG A 103 -10.13 11.93 0.15
CA ARG A 103 -9.76 13.05 1.03
C ARG A 103 -8.46 12.74 1.78
N SER A 104 -7.38 13.43 1.43
CA SER A 104 -6.13 13.35 2.20
C SER A 104 -6.19 14.20 3.48
N PRO A 105 -5.35 13.90 4.49
CA PRO A 105 -5.13 14.81 5.61
C PRO A 105 -4.61 16.19 5.16
N ASP A 106 -4.88 17.21 5.99
CA ASP A 106 -4.53 18.61 5.71
C ASP A 106 -3.01 18.87 5.71
N ASP A 107 -2.21 18.03 6.38
CA ASP A 107 -0.76 18.17 6.48
C ASP A 107 0.02 17.33 5.45
N PHE A 108 -0.67 16.75 4.46
CA PHE A 108 -0.10 15.92 3.40
C PHE A 108 -0.10 16.68 2.07
N TYR A 109 0.85 16.36 1.20
CA TYR A 109 0.61 16.51 -0.24
C TYR A 109 -0.35 15.42 -0.69
N ALA A 110 -1.22 15.72 -1.66
CA ALA A 110 -2.03 14.70 -2.32
C ALA A 110 -1.80 14.71 -3.83
N LEU A 111 -1.55 13.54 -4.41
CA LEU A 111 -1.38 13.33 -5.85
C LEU A 111 -2.60 12.58 -6.39
N TYR A 112 -3.34 13.22 -7.30
CA TYR A 112 -4.46 12.63 -8.02
C TYR A 112 -4.05 12.39 -9.46
N LEU A 113 -4.13 11.14 -9.90
CA LEU A 113 -3.68 10.72 -11.23
C LEU A 113 -4.88 10.57 -12.18
N ASP A 114 -4.74 10.92 -13.46
CA ASP A 114 -5.77 10.63 -14.48
C ASP A 114 -5.39 9.43 -15.35
N CYS A 115 -6.40 8.67 -15.76
CA CYS A 115 -6.31 7.75 -16.90
C CYS A 115 -7.49 7.87 -17.86
N ARG A 116 -8.52 8.67 -17.51
CA ARG A 116 -9.80 8.69 -18.22
C ARG A 116 -9.65 9.25 -19.63
N ARG A 117 -8.71 10.17 -19.84
CA ARG A 117 -8.36 10.69 -21.18
C ARG A 117 -7.89 9.58 -22.14
N ASN A 118 -7.31 8.50 -21.60
CA ASN A 118 -6.74 7.37 -22.35
C ASN A 118 -7.46 6.05 -22.02
N ALA A 119 -8.78 6.12 -21.75
CA ALA A 119 -9.64 5.03 -21.28
C ALA A 119 -9.71 3.79 -22.18
N GLU A 120 -9.14 3.79 -23.38
CA GLU A 120 -9.06 2.59 -24.22
C GLU A 120 -7.94 1.64 -23.79
N ARG A 121 -6.94 2.12 -23.03
CA ARG A 121 -5.70 1.36 -22.80
C ARG A 121 -4.99 1.62 -21.46
N ASP A 122 -5.43 2.60 -20.68
CA ASP A 122 -4.63 3.13 -19.57
C ASP A 122 -5.27 2.97 -18.18
N TRP A 123 -6.18 2.02 -18.03
CA TRP A 123 -6.89 1.80 -16.78
C TRP A 123 -6.01 1.20 -15.68
N TRP A 124 -6.18 1.68 -14.44
CA TRP A 124 -5.39 1.26 -13.27
C TRP A 124 -5.52 -0.22 -12.89
N TRP A 125 -6.51 -0.97 -13.40
CA TRP A 125 -6.59 -2.42 -13.20
C TRP A 125 -5.57 -3.22 -14.04
N GLY A 126 -4.69 -2.56 -14.79
CA GLY A 126 -3.55 -3.21 -15.47
C GLY A 126 -3.98 -4.25 -16.51
N GLY A 127 -5.15 -4.04 -17.11
CA GLY A 127 -5.77 -5.01 -18.02
C GLY A 127 -6.62 -6.11 -17.36
N MET A 128 -6.77 -6.13 -16.04
CA MET A 128 -7.56 -7.15 -15.31
C MET A 128 -9.02 -6.77 -15.11
N HIS A 129 -9.67 -6.20 -16.13
CA HIS A 129 -11.08 -5.86 -16.01
C HIS A 129 -11.92 -7.14 -16.02
N GLY A 130 -12.62 -7.47 -14.92
CA GLY A 130 -13.40 -8.70 -14.76
C GLY A 130 -14.51 -9.00 -15.81
N LYS A 131 -14.83 -8.05 -16.70
CA LYS A 131 -15.82 -8.20 -17.78
C LYS A 131 -15.17 -8.30 -19.17
N ASP A 132 -13.84 -8.20 -19.27
CA ASP A 132 -13.09 -8.25 -20.53
C ASP A 132 -12.06 -9.39 -20.46
N GLN A 133 -12.49 -10.57 -20.87
CA GLN A 133 -11.67 -11.78 -20.84
C GLN A 133 -10.46 -11.71 -21.77
N GLU A 134 -10.57 -10.99 -22.89
CA GLU A 134 -9.46 -10.84 -23.83
C GLU A 134 -8.39 -9.91 -23.25
N LEU A 135 -8.81 -8.82 -22.61
CA LEU A 135 -7.88 -7.92 -21.91
C LEU A 135 -7.17 -8.62 -20.75
N ILE A 136 -7.89 -9.44 -19.97
CA ILE A 136 -7.31 -10.28 -18.91
C ILE A 136 -6.28 -11.23 -19.52
N ARG A 137 -6.66 -12.00 -20.55
CA ARG A 137 -5.79 -12.97 -21.21
C ARG A 137 -4.51 -12.31 -21.71
N LYS A 138 -4.65 -11.18 -22.40
CA LYS A 138 -3.53 -10.43 -23.00
C LYS A 138 -2.53 -9.89 -21.97
N ASN A 139 -3.02 -9.42 -20.82
CA ASN A 139 -2.19 -8.70 -19.84
C ASN A 139 -1.87 -9.50 -18.58
N SER A 140 -2.23 -10.79 -18.57
CA SER A 140 -2.03 -11.72 -17.46
C SER A 140 -0.55 -11.90 -17.09
N GLY A 141 -0.30 -12.30 -15.86
CA GLY A 141 1.04 -12.48 -15.30
C GLY A 141 1.59 -11.28 -14.54
N GLY A 142 2.83 -11.43 -14.07
CA GLY A 142 3.45 -10.49 -13.13
C GLY A 142 4.33 -9.41 -13.78
N ALA A 143 4.21 -9.14 -15.08
CA ALA A 143 4.90 -8.02 -15.70
C ALA A 143 4.08 -6.71 -15.50
N PRO A 144 4.69 -5.60 -15.06
CA PRO A 144 3.99 -4.31 -14.97
C PRO A 144 3.61 -3.79 -16.36
N MET A 145 2.38 -3.31 -16.48
CA MET A 145 1.83 -2.66 -17.67
C MET A 145 2.28 -1.19 -17.75
N PRO A 146 2.18 -0.55 -18.93
CA PRO A 146 2.58 0.85 -19.11
C PRO A 146 1.96 1.81 -18.09
N VAL A 147 0.67 1.65 -17.79
CA VAL A 147 -0.04 2.43 -16.76
C VAL A 147 0.60 2.34 -15.38
N GLU A 148 1.01 1.14 -14.97
CA GLU A 148 1.57 0.91 -13.64
C GLU A 148 2.95 1.58 -13.52
N LYS A 149 3.74 1.52 -14.60
CA LYS A 149 5.03 2.23 -14.68
C LYS A 149 4.84 3.74 -14.67
N ARG A 150 3.85 4.26 -15.41
CA ARG A 150 3.49 5.69 -15.41
C ARG A 150 3.14 6.16 -14.01
N VAL A 151 2.25 5.47 -13.31
CA VAL A 151 1.85 5.81 -11.93
C VAL A 151 3.07 5.91 -11.02
N ILE A 152 3.93 4.88 -11.01
CA ILE A 152 5.11 4.86 -10.14
C ILE A 152 6.10 5.97 -10.47
N ASP A 153 6.32 6.26 -11.76
CA ASP A 153 7.21 7.34 -12.16
C ASP A 153 6.64 8.73 -11.86
N THR A 154 5.33 8.93 -11.98
CA THR A 154 4.68 10.18 -11.55
C THR A 154 4.81 10.36 -10.03
N VAL A 155 4.61 9.30 -9.24
CA VAL A 155 4.81 9.34 -7.78
C VAL A 155 6.25 9.70 -7.44
N LYS A 156 7.23 9.04 -8.06
CA LYS A 156 8.67 9.34 -7.86
C LYS A 156 9.02 10.78 -8.24
N TRP A 157 8.43 11.29 -9.32
CA TRP A 157 8.62 12.68 -9.72
C TRP A 157 8.06 13.65 -8.69
N VAL A 158 6.85 13.43 -8.16
CA VAL A 158 6.27 14.26 -7.09
C VAL A 158 7.12 14.20 -5.82
N ILE A 159 7.62 13.02 -5.46
CA ILE A 159 8.53 12.86 -4.30
C ILE A 159 9.74 13.79 -4.43
N GLN A 160 10.37 13.82 -5.61
CA GLN A 160 11.52 14.67 -5.88
C GLN A 160 11.14 16.16 -5.97
N LYS A 161 10.05 16.49 -6.68
CA LYS A 161 9.63 17.87 -6.97
C LYS A 161 9.28 18.68 -5.71
N TYR A 162 8.70 18.03 -4.71
CA TYR A 162 8.21 18.67 -3.48
C TYR A 162 8.94 18.20 -2.22
N GLU A 163 10.06 17.49 -2.37
CA GLU A 163 10.89 17.00 -1.26
C GLU A 163 10.06 16.21 -0.22
N ILE A 164 9.17 15.35 -0.69
CA ILE A 164 8.30 14.49 0.14
C ILE A 164 9.16 13.61 1.04
N GLU A 165 8.69 13.34 2.27
CA GLU A 165 9.31 12.32 3.12
C GLU A 165 9.17 10.93 2.47
N PRO A 166 10.26 10.32 1.94
CA PRO A 166 10.15 9.10 1.14
C PRO A 166 9.67 7.89 1.95
N ASN A 167 9.72 7.92 3.28
CA ASN A 167 9.20 6.86 4.13
C ASN A 167 7.72 7.02 4.50
N ARG A 168 7.07 8.09 4.04
CA ARG A 168 5.68 8.43 4.33
C ARG A 168 4.90 8.72 3.05
N VAL A 169 4.88 7.72 2.17
CA VAL A 169 4.12 7.72 0.91
C VAL A 169 3.06 6.62 0.98
N TYR A 170 1.83 7.00 0.70
CA TYR A 170 0.64 6.16 0.89
C TYR A 170 -0.19 6.14 -0.39
N LEU A 171 -0.74 4.99 -0.74
CA LEU A 171 -1.60 4.84 -1.93
C LEU A 171 -3.01 4.43 -1.52
N CYS A 172 -4.00 5.10 -2.07
CA CYS A 172 -5.39 4.68 -1.96
C CYS A 172 -6.12 4.63 -3.30
N GLY A 173 -7.25 3.96 -3.30
CA GLY A 173 -8.20 4.04 -4.39
C GLY A 173 -9.49 3.28 -4.10
N ILE A 174 -10.50 3.57 -4.91
CA ILE A 174 -11.84 2.98 -4.78
C ILE A 174 -12.31 2.34 -6.09
N SER A 175 -13.03 1.22 -6.03
CA SER A 175 -13.54 0.52 -7.21
C SER A 175 -12.37 0.11 -8.13
N MET A 176 -12.35 0.57 -9.39
CA MET A 176 -11.17 0.43 -10.25
C MET A 176 -9.88 0.96 -9.61
N GLY A 177 -9.95 2.11 -8.93
CA GLY A 177 -8.82 2.66 -8.20
C GLY A 177 -8.38 1.76 -7.04
N GLY A 178 -9.31 1.03 -6.41
CA GLY A 178 -8.99 0.05 -5.37
C GLY A 178 -8.26 -1.17 -5.94
N SER A 179 -8.71 -1.67 -7.09
CA SER A 179 -8.00 -2.72 -7.83
C SER A 179 -6.58 -2.27 -8.24
N GLY A 180 -6.44 -1.01 -8.65
CA GLY A 180 -5.14 -0.37 -8.91
C GLY A 180 -4.29 -0.23 -7.65
N ALA A 181 -4.87 0.19 -6.52
CA ALA A 181 -4.17 0.36 -5.25
C ALA A 181 -3.57 -0.96 -4.78
N LEU A 182 -4.33 -2.07 -4.88
CA LEU A 182 -3.80 -3.40 -4.61
C LEU A 182 -2.71 -3.78 -5.62
N GLY A 183 -3.03 -3.86 -6.91
CA GLY A 183 -2.11 -4.42 -7.93
C GLY A 183 -0.82 -3.63 -8.14
N ILE A 184 -0.91 -2.29 -8.15
CA ILE A 184 0.27 -1.40 -8.24
C ILE A 184 0.95 -1.34 -6.88
N GLY A 185 0.20 -1.06 -5.81
CA GLY A 185 0.77 -0.76 -4.50
C GLY A 185 1.57 -1.91 -3.89
N MET A 186 1.01 -3.12 -3.91
CA MET A 186 1.62 -4.30 -3.28
C MET A 186 2.98 -4.68 -3.86
N ARG A 187 3.21 -4.40 -5.15
CA ARG A 187 4.49 -4.64 -5.81
C ARG A 187 5.58 -3.62 -5.46
N ASN A 188 5.17 -2.45 -4.96
CA ASN A 188 6.03 -1.27 -4.84
C ASN A 188 6.21 -0.87 -3.37
N GLY A 189 6.54 -1.85 -2.53
CA GLY A 189 6.85 -1.61 -1.11
C GLY A 189 8.15 -0.83 -0.86
N ASP A 190 8.97 -0.63 -1.90
CA ASP A 190 10.08 0.31 -1.93
C ASP A 190 9.62 1.78 -2.06
N VAL A 191 8.41 2.00 -2.56
CA VAL A 191 7.76 3.32 -2.68
C VAL A 191 6.77 3.56 -1.54
N PHE A 192 5.85 2.61 -1.30
CA PHE A 192 4.73 2.81 -0.38
C PHE A 192 4.97 2.22 1.01
N ALA A 193 4.66 3.01 2.04
CA ALA A 193 4.65 2.55 3.43
C ALA A 193 3.45 1.63 3.69
N ALA A 194 2.26 2.09 3.29
CA ALA A 194 0.99 1.38 3.39
C ALA A 194 0.05 1.77 2.24
N ILE A 195 -0.95 0.92 1.98
CA ILE A 195 -1.99 1.15 0.99
C ILE A 195 -3.38 0.92 1.58
N LYS A 196 -4.39 1.62 1.06
CA LYS A 196 -5.81 1.37 1.38
C LYS A 196 -6.66 1.22 0.11
N ALA A 197 -7.26 0.05 -0.08
CA ALA A 197 -8.23 -0.20 -1.13
C ALA A 197 -9.65 -0.19 -0.57
N SER A 198 -10.57 0.50 -1.25
CA SER A 198 -11.99 0.49 -0.91
C SER A 198 -12.79 -0.11 -2.05
N ILE A 199 -13.65 -1.08 -1.73
CA ILE A 199 -14.52 -1.83 -2.66
C ILE A 199 -13.83 -2.14 -4.00
N PRO A 200 -12.62 -2.74 -3.97
CA PRO A 200 -11.81 -2.87 -5.18
C PRO A 200 -12.55 -3.67 -6.25
N ALA A 201 -12.43 -3.24 -7.50
CA ALA A 201 -13.08 -3.87 -8.64
C ALA A 201 -12.37 -5.18 -9.04
N GLY A 202 -12.46 -6.18 -8.17
CA GLY A 202 -11.81 -7.48 -8.28
C GLY A 202 -10.37 -7.50 -7.76
N SER A 203 -9.94 -8.70 -7.34
CA SER A 203 -8.58 -8.98 -6.85
C SER A 203 -7.67 -9.64 -7.91
N ASP A 204 -8.14 -9.79 -9.14
CA ASP A 204 -7.35 -10.45 -10.21
C ASP A 204 -6.10 -9.65 -10.58
N HIS A 205 -6.18 -8.31 -10.53
CA HIS A 205 -5.03 -7.43 -10.75
C HIS A 205 -3.88 -7.77 -9.81
N ILE A 206 -4.14 -7.74 -8.50
CA ILE A 206 -3.14 -8.09 -7.51
C ILE A 206 -2.70 -9.55 -7.61
N SER A 207 -3.63 -10.47 -7.90
CA SER A 207 -3.31 -11.89 -7.98
C SER A 207 -2.32 -12.21 -9.09
N ASN A 208 -2.47 -11.59 -10.27
CA ASN A 208 -1.53 -11.72 -11.37
C ASN A 208 -0.19 -11.03 -11.05
N ARG A 209 -0.27 -9.81 -10.50
CA ARG A 209 0.90 -8.99 -10.19
C ARG A 209 1.77 -9.57 -9.08
N MET A 210 1.22 -10.30 -8.11
CA MET A 210 2.00 -10.87 -7.02
C MET A 210 2.16 -12.39 -7.11
N TYR A 211 1.80 -13.01 -8.24
CA TYR A 211 1.85 -14.47 -8.43
C TYR A 211 1.13 -15.20 -7.28
N PHE A 212 -0.10 -14.79 -7.00
CA PHE A 212 -0.96 -15.49 -6.05
C PHE A 212 -1.54 -16.76 -6.67
N LEU A 213 -2.48 -17.42 -5.99
CA LEU A 213 -3.13 -18.64 -6.47
C LEU A 213 -2.16 -19.80 -6.71
N GLY A 214 -1.16 -19.96 -5.84
CA GLY A 214 -0.19 -21.05 -5.91
C GLY A 214 0.87 -20.91 -7.01
N GLN A 215 0.91 -19.76 -7.70
CA GLN A 215 1.96 -19.50 -8.68
C GLN A 215 3.31 -19.26 -7.98
N ALA A 216 4.36 -19.89 -8.51
CA ALA A 216 5.71 -19.56 -8.10
C ALA A 216 6.09 -18.17 -8.62
N ILE A 217 6.81 -17.41 -7.80
CA ILE A 217 7.45 -16.18 -8.27
C ILE A 217 8.64 -16.64 -9.12
N PRO A 218 8.78 -16.18 -10.37
CA PRO A 218 9.93 -16.54 -11.21
C PRO A 218 11.26 -16.14 -10.54
N ASP A 219 12.31 -16.95 -10.70
CA ASP A 219 13.61 -16.74 -10.04
C ASP A 219 14.26 -15.39 -10.36
N ASN A 220 13.92 -14.79 -11.50
CA ASN A 220 14.41 -13.48 -11.94
C ASN A 220 13.55 -12.30 -11.43
N VAL A 221 12.54 -12.55 -10.61
CA VAL A 221 11.65 -11.54 -10.04
C VAL A 221 11.84 -11.48 -8.53
N THR A 222 12.31 -10.33 -8.05
CA THR A 222 12.40 -10.02 -6.63
C THR A 222 11.47 -8.86 -6.31
N PHE A 223 10.61 -9.02 -5.31
CA PHE A 223 9.79 -7.94 -4.79
C PHE A 223 10.44 -7.29 -3.57
N PRO A 224 10.34 -5.96 -3.42
CA PRO A 224 10.53 -5.36 -2.10
C PRO A 224 9.51 -5.92 -1.12
N ASP A 225 9.80 -5.86 0.18
CA ASP A 225 8.80 -6.18 1.20
C ASP A 225 7.55 -5.31 0.99
N PRO A 226 6.36 -5.92 0.80
CA PRO A 226 5.17 -5.18 0.41
C PRO A 226 4.75 -4.15 1.47
N PRO A 227 3.97 -3.12 1.08
CA PRO A 227 3.32 -2.23 2.03
C PRO A 227 2.37 -3.00 2.95
N VAL A 228 2.04 -2.39 4.09
CA VAL A 228 0.87 -2.84 4.87
C VAL A 228 -0.38 -2.55 4.06
N ALA A 229 -1.21 -3.56 3.81
CA ALA A 229 -2.44 -3.41 3.03
C ALA A 229 -3.66 -3.30 3.96
N VAL A 230 -4.45 -2.26 3.75
CA VAL A 230 -5.82 -2.15 4.26
C VAL A 230 -6.76 -2.34 3.09
N ASP A 231 -7.75 -3.20 3.27
CA ASP A 231 -8.75 -3.48 2.27
C ASP A 231 -10.14 -3.51 2.92
N GLU A 232 -11.12 -2.91 2.26
CA GLU A 232 -12.51 -2.96 2.66
C GLU A 232 -13.36 -3.33 1.44
N SER A 233 -14.25 -4.31 1.59
CA SER A 233 -15.05 -4.84 0.47
C SER A 233 -16.44 -5.26 0.94
N ALA A 234 -17.35 -5.49 0.01
CA ALA A 234 -18.72 -5.85 0.34
C ALA A 234 -19.12 -7.13 -0.37
N GLN A 235 -19.54 -8.14 0.39
CA GLN A 235 -19.91 -9.45 -0.17
C GLN A 235 -21.08 -9.38 -1.16
N ASN A 236 -21.96 -8.38 -0.97
CA ASN A 236 -23.09 -8.10 -1.85
C ASN A 236 -22.74 -7.14 -3.01
N ASP A 237 -21.46 -6.78 -3.20
CA ASP A 237 -20.99 -6.08 -4.38
C ASP A 237 -20.58 -7.09 -5.47
N VAL A 238 -21.10 -6.89 -6.69
CA VAL A 238 -20.83 -7.72 -7.86
C VAL A 238 -19.36 -7.69 -8.30
N TRP A 239 -18.59 -6.70 -7.87
CA TRP A 239 -17.16 -6.59 -8.16
C TRP A 239 -16.25 -7.23 -7.11
N SER A 240 -16.80 -7.70 -5.99
CA SER A 240 -16.03 -8.22 -4.85
C SER A 240 -15.45 -9.64 -5.04
N LYS A 241 -15.52 -10.21 -6.25
CA LYS A 241 -15.04 -11.57 -6.49
C LYS A 241 -13.53 -11.71 -6.24
N GLY A 242 -13.13 -12.81 -5.61
CA GLY A 242 -11.72 -13.21 -5.46
C GLY A 242 -11.04 -12.70 -4.18
N HIS A 243 -11.77 -12.07 -3.24
CA HIS A 243 -11.17 -11.60 -1.98
C HIS A 243 -10.73 -12.77 -1.09
N GLU A 244 -11.38 -13.93 -1.17
CA GLU A 244 -10.94 -15.16 -0.51
C GLU A 244 -9.53 -15.58 -0.92
N HIS A 245 -9.20 -15.42 -2.21
CA HIS A 245 -7.88 -15.70 -2.73
C HIS A 245 -6.85 -14.68 -2.29
N PHE A 246 -7.24 -13.40 -2.25
CA PHE A 246 -6.39 -12.33 -1.74
C PHE A 246 -6.03 -12.57 -0.27
N VAL A 247 -7.03 -12.75 0.61
CA VAL A 247 -6.81 -13.00 2.04
C VAL A 247 -5.98 -14.26 2.26
N LYS A 248 -6.28 -15.35 1.53
CA LYS A 248 -5.46 -16.57 1.60
C LYS A 248 -4.02 -16.31 1.21
N ALA A 249 -3.77 -15.60 0.12
CA ALA A 249 -2.42 -15.30 -0.35
C ALA A 249 -1.65 -14.40 0.61
N MET A 250 -2.30 -13.39 1.20
CA MET A 250 -1.69 -12.54 2.24
C MET A 250 -1.28 -13.38 3.45
N ASN A 251 -2.13 -14.32 3.87
CA ASN A 251 -1.82 -15.25 4.96
C ASN A 251 -0.66 -16.21 4.61
N ASP A 252 -0.73 -16.88 3.46
CA ASP A 252 0.29 -17.85 3.01
C ASP A 252 1.67 -17.20 2.79
N ARG A 253 1.70 -16.00 2.20
CA ARG A 253 2.93 -15.24 1.92
C ARG A 253 3.41 -14.43 3.12
N LYS A 254 2.68 -14.46 4.23
CA LYS A 254 2.94 -13.66 5.43
C LYS A 254 3.07 -12.17 5.07
N TYR A 255 2.15 -11.62 4.29
CA TYR A 255 2.08 -10.19 3.99
C TYR A 255 1.07 -9.50 4.91
N ALA A 256 1.38 -8.28 5.35
CA ALA A 256 0.53 -7.54 6.28
C ALA A 256 -0.78 -7.12 5.63
N SER A 257 -1.91 -7.65 6.13
CA SER A 257 -3.25 -7.30 5.69
C SER A 257 -4.19 -7.03 6.86
N TYR A 258 -4.95 -5.95 6.75
CA TYR A 258 -6.15 -5.66 7.53
C TYR A 258 -7.32 -5.63 6.55
N PHE A 259 -8.29 -6.53 6.73
CA PHE A 259 -9.41 -6.65 5.80
C PHE A 259 -10.73 -6.54 6.53
N TYR A 260 -11.67 -5.79 5.96
CA TYR A 260 -12.97 -5.50 6.54
C TYR A 260 -14.07 -5.71 5.51
N TRP A 261 -15.23 -6.23 5.93
CA TRP A 261 -16.37 -6.36 5.03
C TRP A 261 -17.73 -6.23 5.70
N GLY A 262 -18.75 -5.97 4.89
CA GLY A 262 -20.14 -5.95 5.31
C GLY A 262 -21.08 -5.72 4.12
N PRO A 263 -22.41 -5.79 4.34
CA PRO A 263 -23.39 -5.73 3.25
C PRO A 263 -23.68 -4.31 2.75
N PHE A 264 -22.65 -3.49 2.53
CA PHE A 264 -22.79 -2.08 2.12
C PHE A 264 -22.73 -1.86 0.59
N GLY A 265 -22.62 -2.92 -0.21
CA GLY A 265 -22.56 -2.84 -1.67
C GLY A 265 -21.38 -2.01 -2.18
N HIS A 266 -21.54 -1.37 -3.34
CA HIS A 266 -20.50 -0.53 -3.95
C HIS A 266 -20.53 0.92 -3.41
N ALA A 267 -20.55 1.07 -2.08
CA ALA A 267 -20.63 2.37 -1.41
C ALA A 267 -19.28 3.11 -1.37
N ASP A 268 -19.32 4.44 -1.46
CA ASP A 268 -18.16 5.34 -1.48
C ASP A 268 -18.11 6.33 -0.29
N ASN A 269 -19.06 6.17 0.64
CA ASN A 269 -19.29 7.05 1.77
C ASN A 269 -18.96 6.31 3.07
N HIS A 270 -17.97 6.80 3.83
CA HIS A 270 -17.51 6.14 5.04
C HIS A 270 -18.64 5.99 6.08
N LEU A 271 -19.50 6.99 6.25
CA LEU A 271 -20.61 6.91 7.20
C LEU A 271 -21.64 5.84 6.81
N LEU A 272 -21.81 5.53 5.52
CA LEU A 272 -22.67 4.43 5.08
C LEU A 272 -22.00 3.07 5.28
N ILE A 273 -20.71 2.98 5.00
CA ILE A 273 -19.91 1.77 5.21
C ILE A 273 -19.85 1.43 6.71
N GLU A 274 -19.59 2.42 7.57
CA GLU A 274 -19.45 2.27 9.03
C GLU A 274 -20.74 1.83 9.72
N LYS A 275 -21.92 2.11 9.14
CA LYS A 275 -23.19 1.52 9.62
C LYS A 275 -23.20 0.00 9.56
N SER A 276 -22.50 -0.56 8.57
CA SER A 276 -22.38 -2.01 8.40
C SER A 276 -21.13 -2.54 9.10
N ASN A 277 -20.00 -1.85 8.99
CA ASN A 277 -18.75 -2.25 9.60
C ASN A 277 -17.97 -1.03 10.13
N ASP A 278 -18.05 -0.77 11.43
CA ASP A 278 -17.39 0.35 12.10
C ASP A 278 -15.88 0.15 12.34
N LEU A 279 -15.28 -0.93 11.81
CA LEU A 279 -13.84 -1.19 11.91
C LEU A 279 -13.04 -0.69 10.70
N VAL A 280 -13.68 -0.28 9.60
CA VAL A 280 -13.02 0.06 8.31
C VAL A 280 -11.97 1.17 8.40
N ASN A 281 -12.08 2.03 9.43
CA ASN A 281 -11.13 3.11 9.71
C ASN A 281 -10.36 2.89 11.03
N SER A 282 -10.48 1.71 11.66
CA SER A 282 -9.90 1.42 12.99
C SER A 282 -8.37 1.28 12.98
N PHE A 283 -7.77 0.99 11.83
CA PHE A 283 -6.32 0.86 11.68
C PHE A 283 -5.72 2.12 11.07
N GLU A 284 -4.79 2.75 11.78
CA GLU A 284 -4.13 4.01 11.40
C GLU A 284 -3.02 3.79 10.36
N TRP A 285 -3.37 3.36 9.16
CA TRP A 285 -2.41 3.01 8.11
C TRP A 285 -1.48 4.16 7.68
N LEU A 286 -1.90 5.42 7.85
CA LEU A 286 -1.08 6.62 7.58
C LEU A 286 0.01 6.88 8.64
N ASN A 287 0.04 6.09 9.72
CA ASN A 287 1.10 6.09 10.72
C ASN A 287 2.18 5.02 10.43
N VAL A 288 1.97 4.14 9.44
CA VAL A 288 2.99 3.18 9.03
C VAL A 288 4.16 3.93 8.37
N ILE A 289 5.39 3.55 8.73
CA ILE A 289 6.61 4.13 8.21
C ILE A 289 7.35 3.07 7.38
N LYS A 290 7.77 3.45 6.16
CA LYS A 290 8.31 2.49 5.19
C LYS A 290 9.60 1.80 5.65
N ASN A 291 10.50 2.52 6.31
CA ASN A 291 11.78 2.02 6.80
C ASN A 291 11.72 1.55 8.27
N GLU A 292 10.56 1.13 8.73
CA GLU A 292 10.39 0.52 10.04
C GLU A 292 9.89 -0.91 9.90
N ALA A 293 10.28 -1.75 10.86
CA ALA A 293 9.79 -3.10 10.97
C ALA A 293 8.28 -3.10 11.26
N TYR A 294 7.59 -4.13 10.78
CA TYR A 294 6.21 -4.39 11.14
C TYR A 294 5.96 -5.90 11.33
N PRO A 295 5.05 -6.27 12.25
CA PRO A 295 4.61 -7.63 12.38
C PRO A 295 3.53 -7.93 11.33
N VAL A 296 3.51 -9.17 10.89
CA VAL A 296 2.42 -9.75 10.11
C VAL A 296 1.73 -10.78 10.96
N PHE A 297 0.43 -10.60 11.14
CA PHE A 297 -0.43 -11.53 11.87
C PHE A 297 -1.11 -12.47 10.88
N THR A 298 -0.85 -13.77 11.03
CA THR A 298 -1.45 -14.84 10.21
C THR A 298 -2.09 -15.89 11.11
N ASN A 299 -3.04 -16.66 10.58
CA ASN A 299 -3.75 -17.71 11.32
C ASN A 299 -4.37 -17.21 12.64
N ALA A 300 -4.87 -15.97 12.65
CA ALA A 300 -5.38 -15.36 13.86
C ALA A 300 -6.73 -15.93 14.29
N THR A 301 -6.88 -16.30 15.57
CA THR A 301 -8.08 -16.97 16.09
C THR A 301 -9.31 -16.08 16.22
N CYS A 302 -9.15 -14.76 16.10
CA CYS A 302 -10.25 -13.81 16.19
C CYS A 302 -10.77 -13.34 14.82
N ASN A 303 -10.19 -13.82 13.71
CA ASN A 303 -10.66 -13.48 12.36
C ASN A 303 -12.06 -14.03 12.12
N SER A 304 -12.90 -13.24 11.46
CA SER A 304 -14.23 -13.68 11.02
C SER A 304 -14.09 -14.66 9.84
N LYS A 305 -15.06 -15.57 9.71
CA LYS A 305 -15.17 -16.44 8.52
C LYS A 305 -15.49 -15.57 7.29
N LEU A 306 -14.72 -15.73 6.22
CA LEU A 306 -14.96 -15.02 4.97
C LEU A 306 -16.29 -15.48 4.32
N PRO A 307 -17.09 -14.56 3.79
CA PRO A 307 -18.31 -14.90 3.05
C PRO A 307 -18.02 -15.35 1.61
N TRP A 308 -16.87 -14.98 1.03
CA TRP A 308 -16.53 -15.38 -0.33
C TRP A 308 -15.95 -16.81 -0.40
N PRO A 309 -16.24 -17.56 -1.49
CA PRO A 309 -17.17 -17.23 -2.58
C PRO A 309 -18.61 -17.70 -2.29
N ASP A 310 -18.83 -18.34 -1.14
CA ASP A 310 -19.99 -19.22 -0.90
C ASP A 310 -21.25 -18.51 -0.40
N ASP A 311 -21.13 -17.35 0.26
CA ASP A 311 -22.22 -16.67 0.98
C ASP A 311 -22.25 -15.15 0.70
N LEU A 312 -22.39 -14.79 -0.57
CA LEU A 312 -22.39 -13.39 -1.03
C LEU A 312 -23.63 -12.58 -0.60
N ASN A 313 -24.70 -13.26 -0.16
CA ASN A 313 -25.93 -12.63 0.31
C ASN A 313 -25.95 -12.46 1.85
N SER A 314 -24.88 -12.85 2.54
CA SER A 314 -24.78 -12.68 3.99
C SER A 314 -24.98 -11.22 4.40
N SER A 315 -25.74 -10.99 5.46
CA SER A 315 -25.84 -9.69 6.12
C SER A 315 -24.74 -9.44 7.13
N ASP A 316 -23.85 -10.41 7.37
CA ASP A 316 -22.85 -10.32 8.42
C ASP A 316 -21.68 -9.45 7.97
N ALA A 317 -21.22 -8.60 8.89
CA ALA A 317 -19.97 -7.88 8.76
C ALA A 317 -18.84 -8.68 9.41
N GLY A 318 -17.63 -8.52 8.91
CA GLY A 318 -16.48 -9.26 9.41
C GLY A 318 -15.15 -8.56 9.23
N GLN A 319 -14.12 -9.19 9.77
CA GLN A 319 -12.78 -8.63 9.78
C GLN A 319 -11.69 -9.70 9.77
N VAL A 320 -10.51 -9.32 9.28
CA VAL A 320 -9.23 -10.00 9.44
C VAL A 320 -8.24 -9.03 10.07
N ASN A 321 -7.60 -9.48 11.16
CA ASN A 321 -6.53 -8.80 11.90
C ASN A 321 -6.87 -7.45 12.56
N ALA A 322 -8.12 -7.00 12.54
CA ALA A 322 -8.58 -5.68 13.00
C ALA A 322 -8.09 -5.28 14.40
N PHE A 323 -7.91 -6.24 15.30
CA PHE A 323 -7.62 -5.98 16.70
C PHE A 323 -6.13 -5.98 17.03
N PHE A 324 -5.24 -6.44 16.14
CA PHE A 324 -3.80 -6.51 16.44
C PHE A 324 -3.10 -5.18 16.19
N ARG A 325 -2.27 -4.75 17.13
CA ARG A 325 -1.44 -3.53 17.05
C ARG A 325 -0.01 -3.82 17.53
N TRP A 326 0.89 -2.90 17.19
CA TRP A 326 2.27 -2.97 17.60
C TRP A 326 2.89 -1.60 17.82
N LYS A 327 4.06 -1.60 18.46
CA LYS A 327 4.98 -0.47 18.51
C LYS A 327 6.42 -0.98 18.42
N ASN A 328 7.21 -0.39 17.53
CA ASN A 328 8.64 -0.69 17.44
C ASN A 328 9.39 -0.18 18.67
N ILE A 329 10.30 -0.99 19.21
CA ILE A 329 11.15 -0.63 20.36
C ILE A 329 12.62 -0.52 19.92
N SER A 330 13.17 -1.57 19.31
CA SER A 330 14.55 -1.59 18.84
C SER A 330 14.76 -2.58 17.70
N ASP A 331 15.74 -2.30 16.84
CA ASP A 331 16.15 -3.15 15.72
C ASP A 331 17.67 -3.00 15.53
N SER A 332 18.44 -3.86 16.20
CA SER A 332 19.90 -3.97 16.09
C SER A 332 20.31 -5.26 15.39
N ALA A 333 21.59 -5.43 15.07
CA ALA A 333 22.07 -6.63 14.41
C ALA A 333 21.87 -7.91 15.27
N GLU A 334 21.91 -7.75 16.59
CA GLU A 334 21.85 -8.85 17.58
C GLU A 334 20.43 -9.12 18.08
N LYS A 335 19.54 -8.13 18.02
CA LYS A 335 18.21 -8.21 18.63
C LYS A 335 17.19 -7.29 17.95
N VAL A 336 15.96 -7.76 17.84
CA VAL A 336 14.78 -6.92 17.56
C VAL A 336 13.79 -6.99 18.72
N GLU A 337 13.20 -5.84 19.07
CA GLU A 337 12.17 -5.71 20.10
C GLU A 337 10.96 -4.94 19.57
N MET A 338 9.78 -5.51 19.81
CA MET A 338 8.50 -4.93 19.38
C MET A 338 7.46 -5.16 20.47
N SER A 339 6.73 -4.11 20.85
CA SER A 339 5.55 -4.25 21.70
C SER A 339 4.39 -4.74 20.85
N LEU A 340 3.71 -5.81 21.27
CA LEU A 340 2.53 -6.38 20.60
C LEU A 340 1.35 -6.38 21.57
N TYR A 341 0.18 -5.99 21.08
CA TYR A 341 -1.05 -5.97 21.87
C TYR A 341 -2.31 -6.07 21.00
N LEU A 342 -3.42 -6.40 21.66
CA LEU A 342 -4.77 -6.24 21.11
C LEU A 342 -5.32 -4.85 21.47
N VAL A 343 -6.05 -4.21 20.57
CA VAL A 343 -6.85 -3.03 20.93
C VAL A 343 -7.86 -3.41 22.02
N SER A 344 -8.14 -2.48 22.92
CA SER A 344 -9.12 -2.66 24.00
C SER A 344 -10.37 -1.80 23.78
N SER A 345 -11.40 -2.01 24.60
CA SER A 345 -12.62 -1.19 24.56
C SER A 345 -12.42 0.26 25.01
N SER A 346 -11.28 0.60 25.62
CA SER A 346 -10.91 2.01 25.85
C SER A 346 -10.31 2.65 24.60
N ASP A 347 -9.66 1.86 23.74
CA ASP A 347 -8.98 2.35 22.54
C ASP A 347 -9.93 2.42 21.34
N LEU A 348 -10.87 1.47 21.24
CA LEU A 348 -11.75 1.33 20.10
C LEU A 348 -13.19 1.12 20.54
N LYS A 349 -14.10 1.98 20.05
CA LYS A 349 -15.55 1.78 20.14
C LYS A 349 -16.02 1.08 18.88
N THR A 350 -16.63 -0.07 19.04
CA THR A 350 -17.11 -0.89 17.93
C THR A 350 -18.24 -1.80 18.36
N GLN A 351 -19.13 -2.15 17.43
CA GLN A 351 -20.13 -3.20 17.60
C GLN A 351 -19.54 -4.61 17.61
N PHE A 352 -18.32 -4.78 17.10
CA PHE A 352 -17.64 -6.06 17.12
C PHE A 352 -17.17 -6.43 18.51
N LYS A 353 -17.25 -7.72 18.86
CA LYS A 353 -16.69 -8.22 20.10
C LYS A 353 -15.17 -8.15 20.05
N ILE A 354 -14.59 -7.20 20.78
CA ILE A 354 -13.14 -7.13 20.99
C ILE A 354 -12.69 -8.36 21.82
N PRO A 355 -11.76 -9.19 21.32
CA PRO A 355 -11.29 -10.35 22.05
C PRO A 355 -10.43 -9.95 23.27
N LYS A 356 -10.65 -10.59 24.42
CA LYS A 356 -9.77 -10.42 25.60
C LYS A 356 -8.40 -11.07 25.39
N GLU A 357 -8.36 -12.11 24.56
CA GLU A 357 -7.15 -12.78 24.09
C GLU A 357 -7.36 -13.34 22.69
N ALA A 358 -6.29 -13.40 21.91
CA ALA A 358 -6.25 -14.04 20.59
C ALA A 358 -4.83 -14.58 20.35
N THR A 359 -4.71 -15.62 19.54
CA THR A 359 -3.41 -16.11 19.07
C THR A 359 -3.27 -15.81 17.59
N ALA A 360 -2.05 -15.51 17.15
CA ALA A 360 -1.68 -15.43 15.74
C ALA A 360 -0.23 -15.89 15.55
N ASP A 361 0.10 -16.39 14.36
CA ASP A 361 1.48 -16.52 13.93
C ASP A 361 2.01 -15.12 13.60
N VAL A 362 3.12 -14.73 14.22
CA VAL A 362 3.72 -13.40 14.08
C VAL A 362 4.99 -13.50 13.26
N SER A 363 5.00 -12.88 12.09
CA SER A 363 6.21 -12.78 11.24
C SER A 363 6.73 -11.35 11.18
N LEU A 364 8.05 -11.14 11.25
CA LEU A 364 8.65 -9.80 11.28
C LEU A 364 9.20 -9.40 9.91
N ARG A 365 8.63 -8.38 9.28
CA ARG A 365 9.07 -7.86 7.98
C ARG A 365 9.63 -6.46 8.08
N ARG A 366 10.35 -6.02 7.04
CA ARG A 366 11.04 -4.72 6.99
C ARG A 366 11.88 -4.43 8.23
N LEU A 367 12.47 -5.47 8.83
CA LEU A 367 13.57 -5.29 9.76
C LEU A 367 14.61 -4.38 9.07
N GLN A 368 15.44 -3.67 9.80
CA GLN A 368 16.47 -2.76 9.26
C GLN A 368 17.88 -3.29 9.55
N SER A 369 18.12 -3.76 10.77
CA SER A 369 19.44 -4.24 11.22
C SER A 369 19.43 -5.73 11.50
N PHE A 370 18.41 -6.24 12.19
CA PHE A 370 18.28 -7.65 12.51
C PHE A 370 17.99 -8.44 11.22
N ARG A 371 18.92 -9.32 10.84
CA ARG A 371 18.82 -10.15 9.63
C ARG A 371 19.32 -11.55 9.93
N LEU A 372 18.50 -12.53 9.56
CA LEU A 372 18.85 -13.93 9.63
C LEU A 372 18.96 -14.48 8.21
N LYS A 373 19.92 -15.38 8.00
CA LYS A 373 19.99 -16.16 6.78
C LYS A 373 18.95 -17.28 6.82
N PRO A 374 18.53 -17.81 5.65
CA PRO A 374 17.67 -18.98 5.62
C PRO A 374 18.21 -20.13 6.48
N GLY A 375 17.35 -20.67 7.36
CA GLY A 375 17.67 -21.78 8.26
C GLY A 375 18.46 -21.40 9.52
N GLU A 376 18.88 -20.14 9.67
CA GLU A 376 19.56 -19.65 10.88
C GLU A 376 18.61 -19.69 12.08
N ALA A 377 19.15 -20.12 13.23
CA ALA A 377 18.37 -20.22 14.46
C ALA A 377 18.10 -18.84 15.07
N PHE A 378 17.03 -18.75 15.85
CA PHE A 378 16.75 -17.59 16.69
C PHE A 378 16.07 -18.02 17.98
N HIS A 379 16.20 -17.20 19.01
CA HIS A 379 15.51 -17.33 20.27
C HIS A 379 14.51 -16.18 20.41
N TRP A 380 13.40 -16.43 21.11
CA TRP A 380 12.41 -15.40 21.36
C TRP A 380 11.82 -15.47 22.76
N THR A 381 11.37 -14.32 23.26
CA THR A 381 10.60 -14.19 24.50
C THR A 381 9.41 -13.26 24.29
N PHE A 382 8.30 -13.53 24.98
CA PHE A 382 7.10 -12.71 24.98
C PHE A 382 6.37 -12.85 26.32
N GLY A 383 6.52 -11.85 27.19
CA GLY A 383 6.08 -11.99 28.59
C GLY A 383 6.82 -13.14 29.28
N SER A 384 6.09 -14.13 29.77
CA SER A 384 6.67 -15.36 30.35
C SER A 384 6.92 -16.48 29.34
N ALA A 385 6.40 -16.35 28.11
CA ALA A 385 6.61 -17.32 27.04
C ALA A 385 8.01 -17.13 26.43
N LYS A 386 8.61 -18.23 26.00
CA LYS A 386 9.89 -18.24 25.30
C LYS A 386 9.99 -19.45 24.39
N GLY A 387 10.84 -19.37 23.39
CA GLY A 387 11.10 -20.49 22.50
C GLY A 387 12.28 -20.23 21.57
N GLU A 388 12.47 -21.16 20.66
CA GLU A 388 13.47 -21.12 19.59
C GLU A 388 12.77 -21.37 18.25
N GLY A 389 13.41 -20.95 17.17
CA GLY A 389 12.92 -21.15 15.81
C GLY A 389 14.05 -21.08 14.79
N LYS A 390 13.70 -21.25 13.52
CA LYS A 390 14.62 -21.06 12.39
C LYS A 390 13.99 -20.14 11.37
N ALA A 391 14.79 -19.24 10.83
CA ALA A 391 14.37 -18.36 9.75
C ALA A 391 13.99 -19.19 8.50
N ASP A 392 12.92 -18.80 7.80
CA ASP A 392 12.45 -19.55 6.64
C ASP A 392 13.34 -19.36 5.39
N SER A 393 12.91 -19.87 4.23
CA SER A 393 13.65 -19.74 2.97
C SER A 393 13.93 -18.30 2.54
N GLN A 394 13.19 -17.32 3.08
CA GLN A 394 13.39 -15.89 2.84
C GLN A 394 14.19 -15.20 3.96
N GLY A 395 14.66 -15.95 4.97
CA GLY A 395 15.28 -15.38 6.16
C GLY A 395 14.28 -14.74 7.13
N LEU A 396 12.98 -15.05 6.98
CA LEU A 396 11.93 -14.44 7.79
C LEU A 396 11.77 -15.15 9.13
N VAL A 397 11.72 -14.36 10.21
CA VAL A 397 11.36 -14.83 11.56
C VAL A 397 9.84 -15.01 11.64
N THR A 398 9.38 -16.18 12.08
CA THR A 398 7.97 -16.44 12.38
C THR A 398 7.84 -17.16 13.73
N ILE A 399 7.04 -16.60 14.63
CA ILE A 399 6.71 -17.21 15.92
C ILE A 399 5.26 -17.70 15.87
N PRO A 400 5.03 -19.02 15.99
CA PRO A 400 3.70 -19.58 15.82
C PRO A 400 2.81 -19.36 17.06
N ALA A 401 1.52 -19.15 16.81
CA ALA A 401 0.45 -19.11 17.81
C ALA A 401 0.74 -18.23 19.05
N LEU A 402 1.38 -17.07 18.85
CA LEU A 402 1.71 -16.14 19.92
C LEU A 402 0.41 -15.58 20.52
N LYS A 403 0.19 -15.83 21.82
CA LYS A 403 -1.01 -15.35 22.54
C LYS A 403 -0.85 -13.90 22.95
N MET A 404 -1.73 -13.04 22.48
CA MET A 404 -1.76 -11.61 22.76
C MET A 404 -3.00 -11.22 23.59
N ARG A 405 -2.86 -10.15 24.37
CA ARG A 405 -3.91 -9.52 25.21
C ARG A 405 -3.92 -8.01 24.99
N ALA A 406 -4.84 -7.32 25.66
CA ALA A 406 -4.90 -5.87 25.65
C ALA A 406 -3.67 -5.23 26.33
N GLU A 407 -3.16 -5.84 27.40
CA GLU A 407 -1.92 -5.40 28.04
C GLU A 407 -0.73 -5.61 27.09
N PRO A 408 0.00 -4.55 26.73
CA PRO A 408 1.15 -4.70 25.85
C PRO A 408 2.27 -5.53 26.46
N ALA A 409 2.79 -6.46 25.66
CA ALA A 409 3.97 -7.25 26.01
C ALA A 409 5.04 -7.07 24.93
N THR A 410 6.30 -7.11 25.34
CA THR A 410 7.44 -7.02 24.43
C THR A 410 7.77 -8.38 23.87
N LEU A 411 7.75 -8.50 22.55
CA LEU A 411 8.43 -9.56 21.82
C LEU A 411 9.89 -9.18 21.66
N THR A 412 10.78 -10.03 22.12
CA THR A 412 12.22 -9.94 21.89
C THR A 412 12.65 -11.13 21.06
N VAL A 413 13.41 -10.89 19.98
CA VAL A 413 14.04 -11.95 19.18
C VAL A 413 15.53 -11.69 19.10
N THR A 414 16.34 -12.72 19.36
CA THR A 414 17.81 -12.71 19.25
C THR A 414 18.27 -13.87 18.37
N GLN A 415 19.50 -13.80 17.86
CA GLN A 415 20.15 -14.96 17.25
C GLN A 415 20.32 -16.12 18.24
#